data_AF-A0A8T4J2L3-F1
#
_entry.id   AF-A0A8T4J2L3-F1
#
_cell.length_a   1.000
_cell.length_b   1.000
_cell.length_c   1.000
_cell.angle_alpha   90.00
_cell.angle_beta   90.00
_cell.angle_gamma   90.00
#
_symmetry.space_group_name_H-M   'P 1'
#
loop_
_entity.id
_entity.type
_entity.pdbx_description
1 polymer ?
#
loop_
_entity_poly.entity_id
_entity_poly.type
_entity_poly.pdbx_seq_one_letter_code
_entity_poly.pdbx_strand_id
1 'polypeptide(L)'
;PGTGPARGRGRPRERYGLSGREAEVMGLIASGMTNAQIAATCFISEKTVKNHINRIFTKLSATSRSEAIALWLGTAPGPGPG
;
A
#
# COMPACT_ATOMS: atom_id res chain seq x y z
N PRO A 1 -8.45 18.84 -31.11
CA PRO A 1 -8.44 17.42 -30.67
C PRO A 1 -8.08 17.29 -29.19
N GLY A 2 -9.07 17.00 -28.35
CA GLY A 2 -8.99 17.10 -26.88
C GLY A 2 -8.17 16.01 -26.21
N THR A 3 -7.28 16.43 -25.31
CA THR A 3 -6.58 15.57 -24.35
C THR A 3 -7.56 15.20 -23.24
N GLY A 4 -8.20 14.03 -23.33
CA GLY A 4 -9.01 13.52 -22.22
C GLY A 4 -8.09 13.18 -21.03
N PRO A 5 -8.36 13.64 -19.80
CA PRO A 5 -7.56 13.24 -18.65
C PRO A 5 -7.74 11.74 -18.44
N ALA A 6 -6.63 11.02 -18.25
CA ALA A 6 -6.63 9.59 -17.95
C ALA A 6 -7.33 9.35 -16.60
N ARG A 7 -8.66 9.19 -16.64
CA ARG A 7 -9.47 8.76 -15.50
C ARG A 7 -8.95 7.38 -15.06
N GLY A 8 -8.25 7.33 -13.93
CA GLY A 8 -8.13 6.12 -13.10
C GLY A 8 -6.91 5.20 -13.28
N ARG A 9 -5.75 5.66 -13.77
CA ARG A 9 -4.53 4.83 -13.84
C ARG A 9 -3.31 5.40 -13.09
N GLY A 10 -3.53 6.12 -12.00
CA GLY A 10 -2.42 6.48 -11.09
C GLY A 10 -1.81 5.21 -10.50
N ARG A 11 -0.50 5.18 -10.25
CA ARG A 11 0.11 4.03 -9.55
C ARG A 11 -0.60 3.86 -8.20
N PRO A 12 -0.72 2.64 -7.65
CA PRO A 12 -1.45 2.42 -6.40
C PRO A 12 -1.02 3.38 -5.27
N ARG A 13 0.27 3.75 -5.20
CA ARG A 13 0.77 4.76 -4.25
C ARG A 13 0.10 6.14 -4.39
N GLU A 14 -0.18 6.58 -5.61
CA GLU A 14 -0.82 7.88 -5.89
C GLU A 14 -2.32 7.80 -5.59
N ARG A 15 -2.95 6.66 -5.90
CA ARG A 15 -4.36 6.38 -5.59
C ARG A 15 -4.65 6.49 -4.09
N TYR A 16 -3.73 6.01 -3.25
CA TYR A 16 -3.90 5.97 -1.79
C TYR A 16 -3.07 7.02 -1.04
N GLY A 17 -2.39 7.95 -1.71
CA GLY A 17 -1.56 8.96 -1.06
C GLY A 17 -0.42 8.38 -0.18
N LEU A 18 0.15 7.25 -0.60
CA LEU A 18 1.31 6.65 0.07
C LEU A 18 2.57 7.46 -0.26
N SER A 19 3.39 7.70 0.77
CA SER A 19 4.77 8.16 0.59
C SER A 19 5.61 7.08 -0.09
N GLY A 20 6.78 7.47 -0.63
CA GLY A 20 7.70 6.53 -1.26
C GLY A 20 8.06 5.34 -0.35
N ARG A 21 8.32 5.62 0.93
CA ARG A 21 8.66 4.58 1.91
C ARG A 21 7.49 3.67 2.24
N GLU A 22 6.28 4.23 2.37
CA GLU A 22 5.07 3.43 2.58
C GLU A 22 4.78 2.51 1.39
N ALA A 23 4.95 3.00 0.16
CA ALA A 23 4.79 2.22 -1.05
C ALA A 23 5.82 1.09 -1.16
N GLU A 24 7.08 1.34 -0.77
CA GLU A 24 8.12 0.30 -0.70
C GLU A 24 7.76 -0.79 0.30
N VAL A 25 7.38 -0.42 1.52
CA VAL A 25 6.92 -1.37 2.55
C VAL A 25 5.70 -2.15 2.07
N MET A 26 4.72 -1.50 1.43
CA MET A 26 3.54 -2.17 0.89
C MET A 26 3.90 -3.15 -0.25
N GLY A 27 4.88 -2.82 -1.08
CA GLY A 27 5.42 -3.73 -2.09
C GLY A 27 5.99 -5.00 -1.48
N LEU A 28 6.83 -4.88 -0.44
CA LEU A 28 7.39 -6.02 0.28
C LEU A 28 6.32 -6.87 0.96
N ILE A 29 5.27 -6.21 1.49
CA ILE A 29 4.10 -6.90 2.05
C ILE A 29 3.40 -7.76 1.00
N ALA A 30 3.17 -7.20 -0.19
CA ALA A 30 2.55 -7.88 -1.32
C ALA A 30 3.41 -9.02 -1.88
N SER A 31 4.74 -8.93 -1.74
CA SER A 31 5.67 -10.03 -2.02
C SER A 31 5.65 -11.15 -0.97
N GLY A 32 4.83 -11.04 0.07
CA GLY A 32 4.68 -12.08 1.10
C GLY A 32 5.68 -11.99 2.27
N MET A 33 6.46 -10.92 2.37
CA MET A 33 7.50 -10.81 3.40
C MET A 33 6.92 -10.55 4.80
N THR A 34 7.45 -11.22 5.82
CA THR A 34 7.06 -10.98 7.22
C THR A 34 7.59 -9.65 7.74
N ASN A 35 7.07 -9.17 8.88
CA ASN A 35 7.53 -7.91 9.47
C ASN A 35 9.03 -7.91 9.79
N ALA A 36 9.57 -9.06 10.22
CA ALA A 36 10.99 -9.24 10.48
C ALA A 36 11.83 -9.18 9.20
N GLN A 37 11.36 -9.80 8.11
CA GLN A 37 12.03 -9.73 6.81
C GLN A 37 12.01 -8.33 6.22
N ILE A 38 10.89 -7.62 6.35
CA ILE A 38 10.77 -6.20 5.95
C ILE A 38 11.72 -5.34 6.78
N ALA A 39 11.77 -5.55 8.10
CA ALA A 39 12.67 -4.85 9.01
C ALA A 39 14.13 -5.00 8.59
N ALA A 40 14.56 -6.22 8.28
CA ALA A 40 15.91 -6.52 7.79
C ALA A 40 16.18 -5.86 6.43
N THR A 41 15.25 -5.97 5.47
CA THR A 41 15.38 -5.41 4.11
C THR A 41 15.46 -3.88 4.13
N CYS A 42 14.67 -3.26 4.99
CA CYS A 42 14.55 -1.82 5.12
C CYS A 42 15.54 -1.22 6.13
N PHE A 43 16.36 -2.04 6.80
CA PHE A 43 17.29 -1.65 7.87
C PHE A 43 16.63 -0.83 8.99
N ILE A 44 15.46 -1.26 9.45
CA ILE A 44 14.68 -0.61 10.52
C ILE A 44 14.16 -1.64 11.52
N SER A 45 13.68 -1.19 12.69
CA SER A 45 13.09 -2.09 13.68
C SER A 45 11.72 -2.64 13.23
N GLU A 46 11.36 -3.84 13.70
CA GLU A 46 10.00 -4.39 13.51
C GLU A 46 8.90 -3.47 14.05
N LYS A 47 9.18 -2.74 15.13
CA LYS A 47 8.25 -1.73 15.68
C LYS A 47 8.01 -0.62 14.66
N THR A 48 9.06 -0.14 13.99
CA THR A 48 8.97 0.85 12.91
C THR A 48 8.19 0.29 11.72
N VAL A 49 8.41 -0.97 11.35
CA VAL A 49 7.62 -1.66 10.31
C VAL A 49 6.15 -1.70 10.67
N LYS A 50 5.79 -2.12 11.89
CA LYS A 50 4.40 -2.13 12.37
C LYS A 50 3.77 -0.73 12.30
N ASN A 51 4.51 0.31 12.65
CA ASN A 51 4.04 1.70 12.52
C ASN A 51 3.78 2.08 11.05
N HIS A 52 4.66 1.69 10.13
CA HIS A 52 4.41 1.89 8.69
C HIS A 52 3.17 1.12 8.22
N ILE A 53 3.03 -0.15 8.61
CA ILE A 53 1.87 -0.99 8.27
C ILE A 53 0.57 -0.33 8.73
N ASN A 54 0.50 0.13 9.97
CA ASN A 54 -0.69 0.81 10.50
C ASN A 54 -1.06 2.04 9.66
N ARG A 55 -0.08 2.90 9.32
CA ARG A 55 -0.32 4.09 8.49
C ARG A 55 -0.76 3.72 7.08
N ILE A 56 -0.15 2.70 6.48
CA ILE A 56 -0.53 2.18 5.17
C ILE A 56 -1.97 1.67 5.20
N PHE A 57 -2.33 0.86 6.18
CA PHE A 57 -3.68 0.28 6.30
C PHE A 57 -4.73 1.37 6.47
N THR A 58 -4.46 2.39 7.29
CA THR A 58 -5.34 3.56 7.40
C THR A 58 -5.52 4.27 6.05
N LYS A 59 -4.46 4.47 5.27
CA LYS A 59 -4.52 5.12 3.96
C LYS A 59 -5.21 4.28 2.88
N LEU A 60 -5.05 2.96 2.94
CA LEU A 60 -5.73 2.02 2.04
C LEU A 60 -7.18 1.77 2.45
N SER A 61 -7.58 2.20 3.66
CA SER A 61 -8.82 1.78 4.32
C SER A 61 -8.93 0.25 4.43
N ALA A 62 -7.79 -0.42 4.64
CA ALA A 62 -7.70 -1.86 4.81
C ALA A 62 -7.76 -2.24 6.29
N THR A 63 -8.46 -3.33 6.59
CA THR A 63 -8.59 -3.92 7.93
C THR A 63 -7.68 -5.13 8.14
N SER A 64 -7.22 -5.74 7.04
CA SER A 64 -6.37 -6.92 7.06
C SER A 64 -5.22 -6.82 6.07
N ARG A 65 -4.18 -7.62 6.31
CA ARG A 65 -3.03 -7.73 5.40
C ARG A 65 -3.46 -8.19 4.01
N SER A 66 -4.32 -9.20 3.93
CA SER A 66 -4.82 -9.74 2.67
C SER A 66 -5.61 -8.70 1.89
N GLU A 67 -6.45 -7.90 2.58
CA GLU A 67 -7.19 -6.80 1.98
C GLU A 67 -6.27 -5.70 1.45
N ALA A 68 -5.28 -5.28 2.25
CA ALA A 68 -4.28 -4.30 1.80
C ALA A 68 -3.53 -4.78 0.55
N ILE A 69 -3.18 -6.07 0.49
CA ILE A 69 -2.54 -6.67 -0.69
C ILE A 69 -3.49 -6.63 -1.89
N ALA A 70 -4.75 -7.03 -1.72
CA ALA A 70 -5.72 -7.03 -2.81
C ALA A 70 -5.99 -5.62 -3.35
N LEU A 71 -6.06 -4.61 -2.48
CA LEU A 71 -6.19 -3.20 -2.87
C LEU A 71 -4.94 -2.68 -3.58
N TRP A 72 -3.75 -3.04 -3.10
CA TRP A 72 -2.48 -2.69 -3.71
C TRP A 72 -2.31 -3.28 -5.12
N LEU A 73 -2.72 -4.55 -5.30
CA LEU A 73 -2.69 -5.25 -6.59
C LEU A 73 -3.85 -4.86 -7.51
N GLY A 74 -4.83 -4.12 -7.01
CA GLY A 74 -6.04 -3.76 -7.77
C GLY A 74 -6.99 -4.93 -8.00
N THR A 75 -6.86 -6.02 -7.23
CA THR A 75 -7.75 -7.19 -7.31
C THR A 75 -8.98 -7.05 -6.40
N ALA A 76 -8.93 -6.17 -5.39
CA ALA A 76 -10.11 -5.75 -4.64
C ALA A 76 -10.73 -4.48 -5.27
N PRO A 77 -12.08 -4.38 -5.33
CA PRO A 77 -12.72 -3.11 -5.58
C PRO A 77 -12.24 -2.12 -4.51
N GLY A 78 -11.75 -0.95 -4.93
CA GLY A 78 -11.33 0.09 -3.98
C GLY A 78 -12.48 0.45 -3.04
N PRO A 79 -12.21 1.02 -1.85
CA PRO A 79 -13.28 1.46 -0.95
C PRO A 79 -14.25 2.33 -1.76
N GLY A 80 -15.47 1.82 -1.94
CA GLY A 80 -16.51 2.53 -2.68
C GLY A 80 -16.84 3.84 -1.94
N PRO A 81 -17.37 4.85 -2.64
CA PRO A 81 -17.87 6.03 -1.98
C PRO A 81 -19.06 5.60 -1.10
N GLY A 82 -18.84 5.58 0.22
CA GLY A 82 -19.90 5.56 1.22
C GLY A 82 -20.49 6.95 1.40
#